data_AF-A0A3Q2VSX7-F1
#
_entry.id   AF-A0A3Q2VSX7-F1
#
_cell.length_a   1.000
_cell.length_b   1.000
_cell.length_c   1.000
_cell.angle_alpha   90.00
_cell.angle_beta   90.00
_cell.angle_gamma   90.00
#
_symmetry.space_group_name_H-M   'P 1'
#
loop_
_entity.id
_entity.type
_entity.pdbx_description
1 polymer ?
#
loop_
_entity_poly.entity_id
_entity_poly.type
_entity_poly.pdbx_seq_one_letter_code
_entity_poly.pdbx_strand_id
1 'polypeptide(L)'
;MAAGGGAAPPHVGDIEEDASQLLFPKEFENAETLLNSEVHMLLEHRKQQNESAEDEQELSEVFMKTLNYTARFSRFKNRETITAVRSLLLQKKLHKFELASLANLCPEAAEEAKALIPSFSSGPLSDQDPTTMRNHHTKQTSTGTGTAQKPVLPQVRYHPSIQTPEGITGTRTSSKTRPGAARPLQTGTDSRADPGNSGAQKAASAARPPPEGGQKRAQKPVKEAVAADPDPPQKPSPAAPPRPEQVPLDVGVRLDRCVVEEVEVLTRGQRNNPDWFAWRKNRITASVAHSIARSGFVNGKSKTPPTSYLAAVTGEGPRVQTRAMSWGVHMEAEVIRRYQRLKSSALGQQVCVRDCGLFVDPRRPWLAASPDGIVTDRRSGQWLLCLEVKCPYKHRHRRVEDACREDPAFCLQLNEEATRERGGIPVYRLKTSHSYYTQIQCQLAVTGLREADLVVFTLKETAVVMVTFDPELWEETVSKLEVFYRDAVLPHVRQKMQQRAAAAGTPEP
;
A
#
# COMPACT_ATOMS: atom_id res chain seq x y z
N MET A 1 -5.19 -66.82 10.56
CA MET A 1 -5.36 -66.52 9.11
C MET A 1 -5.17 -65.03 8.93
N ALA A 2 -4.74 -64.58 7.74
CA ALA A 2 -4.44 -63.16 7.51
C ALA A 2 -5.72 -62.31 7.39
N ALA A 3 -5.65 -61.05 7.82
CA ALA A 3 -6.68 -60.05 7.52
C ALA A 3 -6.44 -59.50 6.11
N GLY A 4 -7.39 -59.69 5.20
CA GLY A 4 -7.33 -59.10 3.86
C GLY A 4 -7.74 -57.62 3.90
N GLY A 5 -6.81 -56.72 3.58
CA GLY A 5 -7.14 -55.32 3.36
C GLY A 5 -7.92 -55.14 2.06
N GLY A 6 -9.13 -54.57 2.13
CA GLY A 6 -9.92 -54.25 0.95
C GLY A 6 -9.32 -53.06 0.20
N ALA A 7 -8.85 -53.28 -1.03
CA ALA A 7 -8.47 -52.18 -1.92
C ALA A 7 -9.72 -51.44 -2.42
N ALA A 8 -9.65 -50.11 -2.49
CA ALA A 8 -10.65 -49.29 -3.15
C ALA A 8 -10.64 -49.55 -4.68
N PRO A 9 -11.75 -49.34 -5.40
CA PRO A 9 -11.76 -49.43 -6.86
C PRO A 9 -10.79 -48.40 -7.48
N PRO A 10 -10.15 -48.72 -8.63
CA PRO A 10 -9.20 -47.82 -9.26
C PRO A 10 -9.87 -46.52 -9.72
N HIS A 11 -9.18 -45.40 -9.54
CA HIS A 11 -9.65 -44.10 -9.98
C HIS A 11 -9.66 -44.02 -11.52
N VAL A 12 -10.72 -43.46 -12.10
CA VAL A 12 -10.77 -43.19 -13.54
C VAL A 12 -9.95 -41.93 -13.83
N GLY A 13 -8.77 -42.05 -14.45
CA GLY A 13 -8.00 -40.85 -14.83
C GLY A 13 -6.62 -41.09 -15.45
N ASP A 14 -5.85 -42.05 -14.93
CA ASP A 14 -4.40 -42.15 -15.20
C ASP A 14 -4.07 -42.64 -16.62
N ILE A 15 -4.05 -41.69 -17.57
CA ILE A 15 -3.38 -41.83 -18.86
C ILE A 15 -1.90 -41.51 -18.63
N GLU A 16 -1.00 -42.46 -18.92
CA GLU A 16 0.43 -42.23 -18.84
C GLU A 16 0.86 -41.20 -19.90
N GLU A 17 1.39 -40.05 -19.45
CA GLU A 17 1.78 -38.94 -20.31
C GLU A 17 3.07 -39.28 -21.08
N ASP A 18 3.04 -39.20 -22.41
CA ASP A 18 4.20 -39.51 -23.25
C ASP A 18 4.33 -38.52 -24.43
N ALA A 19 5.24 -37.56 -24.25
CA ALA A 19 5.57 -36.57 -25.27
C ALA A 19 6.26 -37.15 -26.52
N SER A 20 6.76 -38.41 -26.49
CA SER A 20 7.28 -39.12 -27.67
C SER A 20 6.18 -39.75 -28.53
N GLN A 21 5.01 -40.00 -27.94
CA GLN A 21 3.78 -40.42 -28.62
C GLN A 21 2.76 -39.28 -28.78
N LEU A 22 3.12 -38.05 -28.35
CA LEU A 22 2.26 -36.87 -28.30
C LEU A 22 0.99 -37.07 -27.41
N LEU A 23 1.07 -37.95 -26.42
CA LEU A 23 0.03 -38.23 -25.45
C LEU A 23 0.09 -37.22 -24.31
N PHE A 24 -0.85 -36.28 -24.29
CA PHE A 24 -0.99 -35.25 -23.26
C PHE A 24 -2.37 -35.35 -22.58
N PRO A 25 -2.52 -34.85 -21.34
CA PRO A 25 -3.82 -34.77 -20.67
C PRO A 25 -4.86 -34.00 -21.50
N LYS A 26 -6.14 -34.41 -21.42
CA LYS A 26 -7.24 -33.86 -22.24
C LYS A 26 -7.45 -32.35 -22.09
N GLU A 27 -7.03 -31.76 -20.97
CA GLU A 27 -7.05 -30.30 -20.78
C GLU A 27 -6.11 -29.54 -21.73
N PHE A 28 -5.10 -30.20 -22.31
CA PHE A 28 -4.20 -29.61 -23.31
C PHE A 28 -4.63 -29.86 -24.77
N GLU A 29 -5.59 -30.75 -25.03
CA GLU A 29 -6.03 -31.14 -26.39
C GLU A 29 -6.44 -29.93 -27.25
N ASN A 30 -7.04 -28.92 -26.62
CA ASN A 30 -7.49 -27.69 -27.27
C ASN A 30 -6.63 -26.45 -26.92
N ALA A 31 -5.56 -26.60 -26.13
CA ALA A 31 -4.74 -25.47 -25.69
C ALA A 31 -3.91 -24.85 -26.83
N GLU A 32 -3.58 -23.56 -26.72
CA GLU A 32 -2.57 -22.90 -27.56
C GLU A 32 -1.21 -22.89 -26.86
N THR A 33 -0.16 -23.31 -27.56
CA THR A 33 1.21 -23.32 -27.04
C THR A 33 1.88 -21.96 -27.24
N LEU A 34 2.50 -21.44 -26.18
CA LEU A 34 3.32 -20.23 -26.23
C LEU A 34 4.82 -20.57 -26.28
N LEU A 35 5.58 -19.80 -27.06
CA LEU A 35 7.03 -19.86 -27.12
C LEU A 35 7.65 -19.19 -25.89
N ASN A 36 8.82 -19.63 -25.43
CA ASN A 36 9.59 -18.96 -24.37
C ASN A 36 9.78 -17.45 -24.67
N SER A 37 9.95 -17.12 -25.95
CA SER A 37 10.07 -15.74 -26.45
C SER A 37 8.76 -14.94 -26.35
N GLU A 38 7.60 -15.58 -26.53
CA GLU A 38 6.27 -14.95 -26.36
C GLU A 38 5.96 -14.77 -24.87
N VAL A 39 6.21 -15.81 -24.06
CA VAL A 39 6.03 -15.75 -22.60
C VAL A 39 6.96 -14.68 -22.00
N HIS A 40 8.21 -14.57 -22.45
CA HIS A 40 9.11 -13.49 -22.02
C HIS A 40 8.50 -12.10 -22.31
N MET A 41 8.01 -11.85 -23.53
CA MET A 41 7.37 -10.56 -23.86
C MET A 41 6.13 -10.29 -23.00
N LEU A 42 5.29 -11.30 -22.77
CA LEU A 42 4.07 -11.17 -21.96
C LEU A 42 4.39 -10.87 -20.48
N LEU A 43 5.36 -11.59 -19.90
CA LEU A 43 5.80 -11.38 -18.52
C LEU A 43 6.57 -10.06 -18.36
N GLU A 44 7.39 -9.67 -19.33
CA GLU A 44 8.10 -8.38 -19.28
C GLU A 44 7.14 -7.20 -19.47
N HIS A 45 6.19 -7.27 -20.41
CA HIS A 45 5.13 -6.27 -20.54
C HIS A 45 4.27 -6.20 -19.27
N ARG A 46 3.90 -7.34 -18.66
CA ARG A 46 3.17 -7.38 -17.39
C ARG A 46 3.98 -6.81 -16.23
N LYS A 47 5.29 -7.02 -16.21
CA LYS A 47 6.21 -6.43 -15.23
C LYS A 47 6.33 -4.91 -15.43
N GLN A 48 6.51 -4.43 -16.67
CA GLN A 48 6.55 -3.01 -16.99
C GLN A 48 5.22 -2.32 -16.66
N GLN A 49 4.06 -2.95 -16.92
CA GLN A 49 2.75 -2.49 -16.49
C GLN A 49 2.62 -2.38 -14.96
N ASN A 50 3.34 -3.21 -14.21
CA ASN A 50 3.35 -3.21 -12.76
C ASN A 50 4.31 -2.16 -12.19
N GLU A 51 5.50 -2.01 -12.78
CA GLU A 51 6.51 -0.98 -12.46
C GLU A 51 6.07 0.44 -12.89
N SER A 52 5.08 0.54 -13.79
CA SER A 52 4.42 1.80 -14.17
C SER A 52 3.00 1.94 -13.62
N ALA A 53 2.54 0.99 -12.79
CA ALA A 53 1.30 1.15 -12.03
C ALA A 53 1.51 2.13 -10.87
N GLU A 54 0.44 2.85 -10.51
CA GLU A 54 0.47 3.78 -9.38
C GLU A 54 0.50 3.05 -8.02
N ASP A 55 0.16 1.75 -8.03
CA ASP A 55 0.40 0.76 -6.97
C ASP A 55 1.21 -0.42 -7.53
N GLU A 56 2.53 -0.42 -7.34
CA GLU A 56 3.41 -1.56 -7.72
C GLU A 56 3.10 -2.78 -6.84
N GLN A 57 2.66 -3.90 -7.44
CA GLN A 57 2.37 -5.14 -6.71
C GLN A 57 3.62 -6.04 -6.71
N GLU A 58 3.94 -6.69 -5.58
CA GLU A 58 5.09 -7.61 -5.54
C GLU A 58 4.74 -8.88 -6.35
N LEU A 59 5.36 -9.01 -7.53
CA LEU A 59 5.13 -10.11 -8.45
C LEU A 59 5.60 -11.43 -7.83
N SER A 60 4.81 -12.50 -7.97
CA SER A 60 5.03 -13.74 -7.22
C SER A 60 6.38 -14.40 -7.51
N GLU A 61 6.88 -15.20 -6.57
CA GLU A 61 8.15 -15.91 -6.76
C GLU A 61 8.12 -16.83 -7.99
N VAL A 62 6.96 -17.44 -8.29
CA VAL A 62 6.73 -18.20 -9.53
C VAL A 62 6.86 -17.28 -10.76
N PHE A 63 6.16 -16.14 -10.78
CA PHE A 63 6.27 -15.16 -11.88
C PHE A 63 7.72 -14.73 -12.12
N MET A 64 8.46 -14.40 -11.06
CA MET A 64 9.84 -13.94 -11.16
C MET A 64 10.80 -15.07 -11.59
N LYS A 65 10.57 -16.32 -11.17
CA LYS A 65 11.31 -17.49 -11.67
C LYS A 65 11.03 -17.75 -13.15
N THR A 66 9.76 -17.73 -13.58
CA THR A 66 9.38 -17.92 -14.98
C THR A 66 9.91 -16.80 -15.87
N LEU A 67 9.84 -15.53 -15.43
CA LEU A 67 10.43 -14.40 -16.16
C LEU A 67 11.96 -14.59 -16.32
N ASN A 68 12.68 -14.92 -15.25
CA ASN A 68 14.12 -15.16 -15.33
C ASN A 68 14.50 -16.36 -16.21
N TYR A 69 13.70 -17.43 -16.19
CA TYR A 69 13.87 -18.58 -17.09
C TYR A 69 13.66 -18.16 -18.55
N THR A 70 12.51 -17.56 -18.85
CA THR A 70 12.15 -17.15 -20.22
C THR A 70 13.11 -16.08 -20.77
N ALA A 71 13.58 -15.12 -19.97
CA ALA A 71 14.59 -14.14 -20.39
C ALA A 71 15.98 -14.74 -20.68
N ARG A 72 16.31 -15.89 -20.07
CA ARG A 72 17.54 -16.66 -20.32
C ARG A 72 17.43 -17.56 -21.56
N PHE A 73 16.25 -18.15 -21.80
CA PHE A 73 16.03 -19.17 -22.83
C PHE A 73 15.18 -18.71 -24.03
N SER A 74 14.74 -17.44 -24.07
CA SER A 74 14.14 -16.82 -25.26
C SER A 74 15.17 -16.69 -26.38
N ARG A 75 15.01 -17.45 -27.46
CA ARG A 75 15.84 -17.35 -28.66
C ARG A 75 15.59 -16.05 -29.44
N PHE A 76 14.40 -15.47 -29.32
CA PHE A 76 13.98 -14.26 -30.05
C PHE A 76 13.53 -13.18 -29.06
N LYS A 77 13.88 -11.91 -29.34
CA LYS A 77 13.56 -10.75 -28.46
C LYS A 77 12.82 -9.61 -29.18
N ASN A 78 12.51 -9.79 -30.46
CA ASN A 78 11.79 -8.83 -31.27
C ASN A 78 10.44 -9.44 -31.70
N ARG A 79 9.35 -8.69 -31.53
CA ARG A 79 7.99 -9.19 -31.74
C ARG A 79 7.74 -9.60 -33.19
N GLU A 80 8.24 -8.83 -34.15
CA GLU A 80 8.05 -9.06 -35.58
C GLU A 80 8.78 -10.35 -36.02
N THR A 81 9.97 -10.59 -35.46
CA THR A 81 10.72 -11.86 -35.61
C THR A 81 9.94 -13.04 -35.02
N ILE A 82 9.39 -12.90 -33.81
CA ILE A 82 8.60 -13.95 -33.15
C ILE A 82 7.35 -14.30 -33.97
N THR A 83 6.62 -13.29 -34.46
CA THR A 83 5.47 -13.49 -35.34
C THR A 83 5.86 -14.17 -36.65
N ALA A 84 6.98 -13.79 -37.27
CA ALA A 84 7.49 -14.45 -38.47
C ALA A 84 7.86 -15.92 -38.22
N VAL A 85 8.57 -16.22 -37.12
CA VAL A 85 8.93 -17.60 -36.73
C VAL A 85 7.67 -18.45 -36.50
N ARG A 86 6.69 -17.97 -35.73
CA ARG A 86 5.43 -18.69 -35.51
C ARG A 86 4.69 -18.92 -36.84
N SER A 87 4.63 -17.91 -37.71
CA SER A 87 3.96 -18.01 -39.01
C SER A 87 4.60 -19.04 -39.94
N LEU A 88 5.94 -19.10 -39.97
CA LEU A 88 6.69 -20.06 -40.78
C LEU A 88 6.49 -21.51 -40.28
N LEU A 89 6.42 -21.71 -38.97
CA LEU A 89 6.22 -23.05 -38.39
C LEU A 89 4.76 -23.51 -38.47
N LEU A 90 3.78 -22.60 -38.38
CA LEU A 90 2.36 -22.92 -38.61
C LEU A 90 2.05 -23.36 -40.06
N GLN A 91 2.96 -23.11 -41.01
CA GLN A 91 2.88 -23.66 -42.38
C GLN A 91 3.37 -25.12 -42.48
N LYS A 92 3.94 -25.67 -41.40
CA LYS A 92 4.37 -27.08 -41.32
C LYS A 92 3.33 -27.90 -40.58
N LYS A 93 3.15 -29.16 -40.98
CA LYS A 93 2.21 -30.11 -40.35
C LYS A 93 2.81 -30.70 -39.06
N LEU A 94 3.11 -29.84 -38.09
CA LEU A 94 3.66 -30.19 -36.78
C LEU A 94 2.57 -30.15 -35.71
N HIS A 95 2.68 -30.98 -34.68
CA HIS A 95 1.86 -30.85 -33.48
C HIS A 95 2.24 -29.57 -32.71
N LYS A 96 1.32 -29.01 -31.91
CA LYS A 96 1.57 -27.73 -31.20
C LYS A 96 2.79 -27.80 -30.28
N PHE A 97 2.96 -28.93 -29.59
CA PHE A 97 4.14 -29.24 -28.78
C PHE A 97 5.45 -29.21 -29.58
N GLU A 98 5.44 -29.76 -30.80
CA GLU A 98 6.62 -29.86 -31.66
C GLU A 98 7.01 -28.50 -32.23
N LEU A 99 6.01 -27.71 -32.67
CA LEU A 99 6.19 -26.33 -33.09
C LEU A 99 6.83 -25.48 -31.98
N ALA A 100 6.31 -25.60 -30.75
CA ALA A 100 6.85 -24.88 -29.59
C ALA A 100 8.27 -25.36 -29.23
N SER A 101 8.51 -26.67 -29.21
CA SER A 101 9.83 -27.25 -28.93
C SER A 101 10.87 -26.81 -29.96
N LEU A 102 10.57 -26.91 -31.26
CA LEU A 102 11.47 -26.52 -32.35
C LEU A 102 11.84 -25.02 -32.29
N ALA A 103 10.86 -24.15 -31.99
CA ALA A 103 11.07 -22.71 -31.85
C ALA A 103 11.75 -22.27 -30.54
N ASN A 104 11.71 -23.09 -29.49
CA ASN A 104 12.40 -22.84 -28.22
C ASN A 104 13.85 -23.37 -28.25
N LEU A 105 14.04 -24.56 -28.82
CA LEU A 105 15.33 -25.21 -28.91
C LEU A 105 16.20 -24.58 -30.00
N CYS A 106 15.64 -24.27 -31.18
CA CYS A 106 16.38 -23.83 -32.36
C CYS A 106 17.60 -24.71 -32.70
N PRO A 107 17.39 -26.02 -32.97
CA PRO A 107 18.46 -26.90 -33.45
C PRO A 107 19.01 -26.42 -34.79
N GLU A 108 20.31 -26.63 -35.01
CA GLU A 108 21.03 -26.20 -36.22
C GLU A 108 20.94 -27.24 -37.35
N ALA A 109 20.57 -28.49 -37.04
CA ALA A 109 20.40 -29.58 -38.01
C ALA A 109 19.20 -30.50 -37.68
N ALA A 110 18.71 -31.23 -38.69
CA ALA A 110 17.58 -32.16 -38.54
C ALA A 110 17.85 -33.29 -37.54
N GLU A 111 19.09 -33.81 -37.48
CA GLU A 111 19.46 -34.87 -36.53
C GLU A 111 19.52 -34.35 -35.08
N GLU A 112 19.90 -33.09 -34.87
CA GLU A 112 19.78 -32.45 -33.55
C GLU A 112 18.31 -32.27 -33.16
N ALA A 113 17.44 -31.90 -34.10
CA ALA A 113 16.00 -31.82 -33.85
C ALA A 113 15.41 -33.17 -33.43
N LYS A 114 15.78 -34.27 -34.11
CA LYS A 114 15.35 -35.64 -33.75
C LYS A 114 15.85 -36.08 -32.38
N ALA A 115 17.09 -35.71 -32.02
CA ALA A 115 17.70 -36.05 -30.73
C ALA A 115 17.12 -35.25 -29.55
N LEU A 116 16.64 -34.02 -29.78
CA LEU A 116 16.11 -33.14 -28.73
C LEU A 116 14.58 -33.17 -28.60
N ILE A 117 13.85 -33.64 -29.62
CA ILE A 117 12.38 -33.65 -29.66
C ILE A 117 11.91 -35.12 -29.86
N PRO A 118 11.51 -35.83 -28.79
CA PRO A 118 11.29 -37.28 -28.85
C PRO A 118 10.29 -37.76 -29.92
N SER A 119 9.23 -37.00 -30.20
CA SER A 119 8.24 -37.34 -31.24
C SER A 119 8.80 -37.30 -32.68
N PHE A 120 9.93 -36.62 -32.91
CA PHE A 120 10.63 -36.65 -34.21
C PHE A 120 11.46 -37.91 -34.41
N SER A 121 11.68 -38.72 -33.36
CA SER A 121 12.30 -40.05 -33.47
C SER A 121 11.28 -41.17 -33.75
N SER A 122 9.98 -40.92 -33.51
CA SER A 122 8.86 -41.85 -33.75
C SER A 122 8.01 -41.49 -34.99
N GLY A 123 8.11 -40.25 -35.50
CA GLY A 123 7.34 -39.73 -36.63
C GLY A 123 8.12 -39.58 -37.95
N PRO A 124 7.42 -39.44 -39.10
CA PRO A 124 8.04 -39.41 -40.43
C PRO A 124 8.67 -38.05 -40.77
N LEU A 125 9.88 -37.81 -40.23
CA LEU A 125 10.78 -36.69 -40.59
C LEU A 125 12.12 -37.20 -41.16
N SER A 126 12.04 -38.18 -42.06
CA SER A 126 13.03 -38.37 -43.11
C SER A 126 12.85 -37.30 -44.20
N ASP A 127 13.95 -36.65 -44.58
CA ASP A 127 14.11 -35.79 -45.77
C ASP A 127 13.18 -34.57 -45.92
N GLN A 128 13.60 -33.41 -45.36
CA GLN A 128 13.62 -32.08 -46.04
C GLN A 128 14.62 -31.13 -45.33
N ASP A 129 15.16 -30.16 -46.08
CA ASP A 129 16.44 -29.49 -45.78
C ASP A 129 16.48 -28.44 -44.65
N PRO A 130 17.61 -28.34 -43.92
CA PRO A 130 17.84 -27.33 -42.89
C PRO A 130 18.47 -26.03 -43.44
N THR A 131 17.73 -25.22 -44.20
CA THR A 131 18.13 -23.81 -44.46
C THR A 131 16.93 -22.86 -44.62
N THR A 132 16.77 -21.90 -43.70
CA THR A 132 16.33 -20.49 -43.90
C THR A 132 16.00 -19.84 -42.55
N MET A 133 16.98 -19.15 -41.92
CA MET A 133 16.77 -18.26 -40.77
C MET A 133 17.83 -17.15 -40.74
N ARG A 134 17.77 -16.17 -41.66
CA ARG A 134 18.60 -14.95 -41.54
C ARG A 134 17.98 -13.74 -42.23
N ASN A 135 18.26 -12.56 -41.65
CA ASN A 135 17.87 -11.22 -42.09
C ASN A 135 16.38 -10.89 -42.02
N HIS A 136 15.98 -10.15 -40.98
CA HIS A 136 15.55 -8.76 -41.18
C HIS A 136 15.74 -7.93 -39.90
N HIS A 137 16.16 -6.69 -40.06
CA HIS A 137 16.23 -5.64 -39.04
C HIS A 137 16.05 -4.28 -39.73
N THR A 138 15.70 -3.25 -38.96
CA THR A 138 15.70 -1.79 -39.27
C THR A 138 14.39 -1.17 -39.81
N LYS A 139 14.04 -0.01 -39.20
CA LYS A 139 13.21 1.14 -39.64
C LYS A 139 11.73 1.32 -39.17
N GLN A 140 11.61 2.19 -38.15
CA GLN A 140 10.91 3.50 -38.14
C GLN A 140 9.35 3.65 -38.10
N THR A 141 8.89 4.44 -37.10
CA THR A 141 7.84 5.52 -37.13
C THR A 141 6.35 5.20 -37.44
N SER A 142 5.33 5.94 -36.95
CA SER A 142 5.20 6.93 -35.84
C SER A 142 3.72 7.34 -35.59
N THR A 143 3.46 7.99 -34.43
CA THR A 143 2.41 9.03 -34.15
C THR A 143 0.89 8.72 -34.25
N GLY A 144 0.13 9.23 -33.26
CA GLY A 144 -1.32 9.45 -33.30
C GLY A 144 -1.82 10.11 -32.00
N THR A 145 -2.63 11.17 -32.09
CA THR A 145 -3.09 12.00 -30.94
C THR A 145 -4.61 12.18 -30.90
N GLY A 146 -5.16 12.48 -29.72
CA GLY A 146 -6.59 12.79 -29.52
C GLY A 146 -6.80 13.73 -28.32
N THR A 147 -7.75 14.66 -28.44
CA THR A 147 -8.01 15.74 -27.47
C THR A 147 -9.20 15.44 -26.55
N ALA A 148 -9.36 16.23 -25.48
CA ALA A 148 -10.37 16.04 -24.44
C ALA A 148 -11.21 17.31 -24.19
N GLN A 149 -12.41 17.13 -23.63
CA GLN A 149 -13.28 18.20 -23.13
C GLN A 149 -13.57 18.00 -21.63
N LYS A 150 -13.90 19.09 -20.91
CA LYS A 150 -14.06 19.13 -19.45
C LYS A 150 -15.53 19.35 -19.05
N PRO A 151 -16.12 18.55 -18.15
CA PRO A 151 -17.30 18.94 -17.37
C PRO A 151 -16.90 19.79 -16.14
N VAL A 152 -17.87 20.49 -15.56
CA VAL A 152 -17.72 21.36 -14.37
C VAL A 152 -18.11 20.60 -13.10
N LEU A 153 -17.43 20.85 -11.98
CA LEU A 153 -17.71 20.25 -10.66
C LEU A 153 -18.37 21.26 -9.70
N PRO A 154 -19.26 20.81 -8.78
CA PRO A 154 -19.87 21.65 -7.75
C PRO A 154 -18.94 21.86 -6.55
N GLN A 155 -19.13 22.94 -5.79
CA GLN A 155 -18.35 23.28 -4.59
C GLN A 155 -18.90 22.63 -3.31
N VAL A 156 -18.04 21.95 -2.53
CA VAL A 156 -18.29 21.52 -1.16
C VAL A 156 -17.77 22.58 -0.17
N ARG A 157 -18.51 22.79 0.93
CA ARG A 157 -18.08 23.68 2.04
C ARG A 157 -17.40 22.90 3.16
N TYR A 158 -16.21 23.34 3.57
CA TYR A 158 -15.39 22.75 4.64
C TYR A 158 -15.95 22.96 6.06
N HIS A 159 -15.21 22.49 7.06
CA HIS A 159 -15.53 22.67 8.49
C HIS A 159 -15.09 24.07 8.98
N PRO A 160 -15.80 24.75 9.92
CA PRO A 160 -15.50 26.14 10.30
C PRO A 160 -14.10 26.45 10.85
N SER A 161 -13.34 25.42 11.26
CA SER A 161 -11.91 25.57 11.64
C SER A 161 -10.99 25.82 10.43
N ILE A 162 -11.47 25.64 9.20
CA ILE A 162 -10.78 25.94 7.94
C ILE A 162 -11.33 27.26 7.41
N GLN A 163 -10.85 28.37 7.97
CA GLN A 163 -11.06 29.71 7.41
C GLN A 163 -10.05 29.96 6.27
N THR A 164 -10.56 30.26 5.09
CA THR A 164 -9.80 30.86 3.98
C THR A 164 -9.82 32.38 4.13
N PRO A 165 -8.70 33.10 3.93
CA PRO A 165 -8.71 34.56 3.90
C PRO A 165 -9.50 35.06 2.67
N GLU A 166 -10.65 35.71 2.90
CA GLU A 166 -11.44 36.28 1.81
C GLU A 166 -10.85 37.61 1.30
N GLY A 167 -10.42 37.61 0.04
CA GLY A 167 -10.57 38.73 -0.89
C GLY A 167 -9.83 40.04 -0.62
N ILE A 168 -8.72 40.26 -1.34
CA ILE A 168 -8.44 41.58 -1.93
C ILE A 168 -8.12 41.41 -3.42
N THR A 169 -9.12 41.67 -4.27
CA THR A 169 -8.89 41.93 -5.70
C THR A 169 -8.33 43.34 -5.87
N GLY A 170 -7.05 43.46 -6.23
CA GLY A 170 -6.37 44.76 -6.34
C GLY A 170 -5.27 44.78 -7.40
N THR A 171 -5.60 45.13 -8.63
CA THR A 171 -4.63 45.38 -9.70
C THR A 171 -3.84 46.67 -9.44
N ARG A 172 -2.52 46.58 -9.23
CA ARG A 172 -1.62 47.71 -9.50
C ARG A 172 -0.16 47.33 -9.77
N THR A 173 0.52 48.26 -10.42
CA THR A 173 1.81 48.09 -11.12
C THR A 173 3.03 48.42 -10.26
N SER A 174 4.08 47.62 -10.42
CA SER A 174 5.52 47.97 -10.40
C SER A 174 6.04 49.09 -9.47
N SER A 175 7.01 48.75 -8.62
CA SER A 175 8.23 49.56 -8.43
C SER A 175 9.36 48.75 -7.78
N LYS A 176 10.61 49.23 -7.87
CA LYS A 176 11.81 48.61 -7.29
C LYS A 176 12.16 49.26 -5.95
N THR A 177 12.48 48.47 -4.92
CA THR A 177 13.45 48.91 -3.88
C THR A 177 14.09 47.74 -3.11
N ARG A 178 15.36 47.96 -2.72
CA ARG A 178 16.22 47.16 -1.83
C ARG A 178 17.35 48.13 -1.38
N PRO A 179 18.13 47.88 -0.31
CA PRO A 179 17.96 46.92 0.78
C PRO A 179 17.91 47.59 2.18
N GLY A 180 17.60 46.81 3.22
CA GLY A 180 17.94 47.10 4.62
C GLY A 180 18.76 45.92 5.18
N ALA A 181 19.75 46.19 6.04
CA ALA A 181 20.76 45.21 6.43
C ALA A 181 20.72 44.84 7.93
N ALA A 182 21.00 43.57 8.22
CA ALA A 182 21.43 43.08 9.53
C ALA A 182 22.53 42.01 9.32
N ARG A 183 23.50 41.94 10.24
CA ARG A 183 24.68 41.05 10.14
C ARG A 183 24.48 39.71 10.88
N PRO A 184 25.21 38.65 10.50
CA PRO A 184 25.19 37.37 11.20
C PRO A 184 26.04 37.39 12.48
N LEU A 185 25.78 36.43 13.38
CA LEU A 185 26.67 36.05 14.48
C LEU A 185 27.42 34.77 14.14
N GLN A 186 28.69 34.68 14.57
CA GLN A 186 29.60 33.60 14.22
C GLN A 186 29.90 32.64 15.39
N THR A 187 30.23 31.41 14.99
CA THR A 187 31.02 30.37 15.66
C THR A 187 31.66 30.68 17.02
N GLY A 188 31.50 29.74 17.97
CA GLY A 188 32.37 29.55 19.13
C GLY A 188 32.56 28.07 19.43
N THR A 189 33.63 27.46 18.92
CA THR A 189 34.09 26.12 19.28
C THR A 189 35.25 26.24 20.26
N ASP A 190 35.24 25.52 21.39
CA ASP A 190 36.52 25.08 21.92
C ASP A 190 36.51 23.79 22.77
N SER A 191 37.51 22.97 22.44
CA SER A 191 38.36 22.06 23.21
C SER A 191 37.94 21.44 24.56
N ARG A 192 38.34 20.16 24.69
CA ARG A 192 38.39 19.37 25.93
C ARG A 192 39.57 19.79 26.83
N ALA A 193 39.40 19.69 28.15
CA ALA A 193 40.38 19.04 29.02
C ALA A 193 39.74 18.64 30.37
N ASP A 194 40.01 17.42 30.82
CA ASP A 194 39.84 16.95 32.20
C ASP A 194 41.27 16.73 32.76
N PRO A 195 41.52 16.94 34.06
CA PRO A 195 41.94 15.76 34.82
C PRO A 195 41.40 15.73 36.27
N GLY A 196 40.72 14.65 36.62
CA GLY A 196 40.38 14.34 38.02
C GLY A 196 41.55 13.80 38.86
N ASN A 197 41.32 13.69 40.18
CA ASN A 197 42.12 12.83 41.06
C ASN A 197 41.20 12.13 42.10
N SER A 198 41.74 11.06 42.68
CA SER A 198 41.06 10.04 43.48
C SER A 198 40.95 10.34 44.98
N GLY A 199 40.04 9.64 45.65
CA GLY A 199 39.88 9.54 47.11
C GLY A 199 38.76 8.56 47.44
N ALA A 200 38.95 7.63 48.39
CA ALA A 200 38.06 6.47 48.56
C ALA A 200 37.94 5.97 50.02
N GLN A 201 37.04 4.98 50.25
CA GLN A 201 36.77 4.27 51.53
C GLN A 201 35.93 5.09 52.53
N LYS A 202 35.12 4.57 53.49
CA LYS A 202 34.58 3.24 53.94
C LYS A 202 33.42 3.55 54.95
N ALA A 203 32.55 2.66 55.45
CA ALA A 203 31.86 1.43 55.00
C ALA A 203 30.93 0.91 56.15
N ALA A 204 30.05 -0.07 55.90
CA ALA A 204 29.24 -0.85 56.91
C ALA A 204 28.15 -0.07 57.71
N SER A 205 27.11 -0.68 58.33
CA SER A 205 26.39 -1.99 58.19
C SER A 205 25.11 -1.99 59.09
N ALA A 206 24.27 -3.05 59.01
CA ALA A 206 23.25 -3.48 59.98
C ALA A 206 21.98 -2.60 60.20
N ALA A 207 20.86 -3.07 60.78
CA ALA A 207 20.21 -4.40 60.80
C ALA A 207 18.72 -4.30 61.28
N ARG A 208 17.95 -5.39 61.10
CA ARG A 208 16.58 -5.68 61.63
C ARG A 208 16.72 -6.55 62.92
N PRO A 209 15.67 -7.04 63.67
CA PRO A 209 14.24 -7.17 63.37
C PRO A 209 13.25 -6.69 64.50
N PRO A 210 12.28 -7.45 65.09
CA PRO A 210 10.92 -6.94 65.36
C PRO A 210 10.56 -7.07 66.88
N PRO A 211 9.42 -7.58 67.44
CA PRO A 211 8.23 -8.30 66.93
C PRO A 211 7.02 -7.32 66.74
N GLU A 212 5.70 -7.55 66.90
CA GLU A 212 4.77 -8.64 67.34
C GLU A 212 3.50 -8.66 66.44
N GLY A 213 2.41 -9.35 66.85
CA GLY A 213 1.07 -9.27 66.27
C GLY A 213 -0.02 -9.93 67.13
N GLY A 214 -1.31 -9.70 66.84
CA GLY A 214 -2.42 -10.25 67.64
C GLY A 214 -3.71 -10.50 66.83
N GLN A 215 -4.34 -11.66 67.05
CA GLN A 215 -5.61 -12.07 66.41
C GLN A 215 -6.77 -12.02 67.41
N LYS A 216 -8.01 -11.74 66.96
CA LYS A 216 -9.22 -12.50 67.37
C LYS A 216 -10.50 -12.21 66.57
N ARG A 217 -11.02 -13.30 65.99
CA ARG A 217 -12.42 -13.74 65.73
C ARG A 217 -13.60 -12.74 65.72
N ALA A 218 -14.53 -12.99 64.79
CA ALA A 218 -15.76 -12.22 64.55
C ALA A 218 -17.00 -12.65 65.37
N GLN A 219 -18.04 -11.80 65.34
CA GLN A 219 -19.45 -12.14 65.58
C GLN A 219 -20.37 -11.21 64.77
N LYS A 220 -21.61 -11.64 64.48
CA LYS A 220 -22.68 -10.84 63.85
C LYS A 220 -23.63 -10.26 64.91
N PRO A 221 -24.27 -9.11 64.62
CA PRO A 221 -25.73 -9.04 64.74
C PRO A 221 -26.45 -8.89 63.39
N VAL A 222 -27.78 -8.77 63.40
CA VAL A 222 -28.65 -8.77 62.20
C VAL A 222 -29.76 -7.73 62.34
N LYS A 223 -29.97 -6.94 61.28
CA LYS A 223 -31.12 -6.05 60.99
C LYS A 223 -31.48 -4.96 62.02
N GLU A 224 -31.38 -3.72 61.55
CA GLU A 224 -32.54 -2.82 61.55
C GLU A 224 -32.71 -2.26 60.13
N ALA A 225 -33.89 -1.74 59.79
CA ALA A 225 -34.22 -1.28 58.45
C ALA A 225 -34.70 0.17 58.48
N VAL A 226 -34.06 1.03 57.69
CA VAL A 226 -34.42 2.44 57.49
C VAL A 226 -34.54 2.69 55.99
N ALA A 227 -35.41 3.62 55.59
CA ALA A 227 -35.82 3.81 54.21
C ALA A 227 -34.66 4.20 53.27
N ALA A 228 -34.80 3.83 51.99
CA ALA A 228 -33.87 4.22 50.94
C ALA A 228 -34.17 5.66 50.45
N ASP A 229 -33.15 6.52 50.49
CA ASP A 229 -33.09 7.69 49.60
C ASP A 229 -32.95 7.22 48.14
N PRO A 230 -33.45 7.99 47.15
CA PRO A 230 -33.25 7.67 45.74
C PRO A 230 -31.78 7.86 45.35
N ASP A 231 -31.21 6.82 44.74
CA ASP A 231 -29.84 6.81 44.18
C ASP A 231 -29.66 8.02 43.23
N PRO A 232 -28.62 8.87 43.38
CA PRO A 232 -28.41 10.00 42.47
C PRO A 232 -28.28 9.47 41.04
N PRO A 233 -28.83 10.18 40.02
CA PRO A 233 -29.06 9.61 38.70
C PRO A 233 -27.76 9.06 38.11
N GLN A 234 -27.70 7.73 38.01
CA GLN A 234 -26.58 7.03 37.41
C GLN A 234 -26.36 7.59 36.01
N LYS A 235 -25.16 8.12 35.75
CA LYS A 235 -24.79 8.52 34.38
C LYS A 235 -25.05 7.33 33.47
N PRO A 236 -25.72 7.52 32.32
CA PRO A 236 -25.95 6.41 31.40
C PRO A 236 -24.59 5.80 31.05
N SER A 237 -24.43 4.51 31.34
CA SER A 237 -23.26 3.77 30.89
C SER A 237 -23.17 3.94 29.36
N PRO A 238 -22.01 4.31 28.79
CA PRO A 238 -21.91 4.57 27.36
C PRO A 238 -22.41 3.34 26.61
N ALA A 239 -23.37 3.55 25.71
CA ALA A 239 -23.86 2.47 24.86
C ALA A 239 -22.67 1.88 24.10
N ALA A 240 -22.61 0.55 23.98
CA ALA A 240 -21.54 -0.07 23.21
C ALA A 240 -21.54 0.50 21.79
N PRO A 241 -20.37 0.88 21.23
CA PRO A 241 -20.30 1.53 19.92
C PRO A 241 -21.00 0.67 18.86
N PRO A 242 -21.72 1.31 17.91
CA PRO A 242 -22.50 0.58 16.91
C PRO A 242 -21.59 -0.35 16.10
N ARG A 243 -22.10 -1.50 15.66
CA ARG A 243 -21.30 -2.41 14.81
C ARG A 243 -21.09 -1.80 13.42
N PRO A 244 -20.01 -2.14 12.69
CA PRO A 244 -19.76 -1.61 11.34
C PRO A 244 -20.94 -1.78 10.37
N GLU A 245 -21.72 -2.86 10.52
CA GLU A 245 -22.90 -3.18 9.71
C GLU A 245 -24.15 -2.36 10.08
N GLN A 246 -24.16 -1.73 11.27
CA GLN A 246 -25.26 -0.86 11.72
C GLN A 246 -25.12 0.57 11.20
N VAL A 247 -23.95 0.95 10.67
CA VAL A 247 -23.74 2.24 10.00
C VAL A 247 -24.26 2.18 8.57
N PRO A 248 -25.27 2.98 8.18
CA PRO A 248 -25.81 2.94 6.83
C PRO A 248 -24.78 3.33 5.77
N LEU A 249 -24.66 2.51 4.73
CA LEU A 249 -23.74 2.74 3.62
C LEU A 249 -24.44 3.54 2.51
N ASP A 250 -24.31 4.86 2.56
CA ASP A 250 -24.70 5.78 1.50
C ASP A 250 -23.82 7.06 1.53
N VAL A 251 -23.89 7.88 0.49
CA VAL A 251 -23.20 9.18 0.39
C VAL A 251 -23.90 10.25 1.23
N GLY A 252 -25.23 10.19 1.35
CA GLY A 252 -26.01 11.18 2.11
C GLY A 252 -25.97 11.04 3.63
N VAL A 253 -25.41 9.94 4.15
CA VAL A 253 -25.39 9.60 5.58
C VAL A 253 -24.35 10.45 6.33
N ARG A 254 -24.66 10.76 7.59
CA ARG A 254 -23.71 11.40 8.52
C ARG A 254 -23.66 10.58 9.81
N LEU A 255 -22.49 10.56 10.44
CA LEU A 255 -22.31 10.00 11.78
C LEU A 255 -22.23 11.12 12.80
N ASP A 256 -22.66 10.81 14.02
CA ASP A 256 -22.36 11.67 15.17
C ASP A 256 -20.86 11.66 15.47
N ARG A 257 -20.36 12.77 16.00
CA ARG A 257 -18.94 12.94 16.31
C ARG A 257 -18.46 11.97 17.39
N CYS A 258 -19.27 11.70 18.43
CA CYS A 258 -18.92 10.76 19.49
C CYS A 258 -18.71 9.35 18.93
N VAL A 259 -19.54 8.92 17.97
CA VAL A 259 -19.41 7.60 17.32
C VAL A 259 -18.08 7.47 16.58
N VAL A 260 -17.65 8.45 15.80
CA VAL A 260 -16.36 8.34 15.08
C VAL A 260 -15.14 8.45 16.01
N GLU A 261 -15.27 9.13 17.14
CA GLU A 261 -14.22 9.18 18.19
C GLU A 261 -14.15 7.85 18.98
N GLU A 262 -15.28 7.20 19.27
CA GLU A 262 -15.33 5.84 19.82
C GLU A 262 -14.74 4.80 18.86
N VAL A 263 -15.00 4.92 17.55
CA VAL A 263 -14.43 4.04 16.52
C VAL A 263 -12.92 4.15 16.46
N GLU A 264 -12.34 5.35 16.56
CA GLU A 264 -10.89 5.52 16.61
C GLU A 264 -10.30 4.79 17.82
N VAL A 265 -10.88 4.96 19.01
CA VAL A 265 -10.44 4.29 20.24
C VAL A 265 -10.56 2.76 20.13
N LEU A 266 -11.70 2.24 19.67
CA LEU A 266 -11.98 0.82 19.49
C LEU A 266 -10.98 0.15 18.54
N THR A 267 -10.53 0.86 17.50
CA THR A 267 -9.71 0.31 16.40
C THR A 267 -8.21 0.59 16.53
N ARG A 268 -7.74 1.09 17.68
CA ARG A 268 -6.30 1.26 17.98
C ARG A 268 -5.55 -0.07 17.94
N GLY A 269 -4.27 -0.03 17.58
CA GLY A 269 -3.46 -1.22 17.28
C GLY A 269 -3.58 -1.71 15.83
N GLN A 270 -4.49 -1.13 15.04
CA GLN A 270 -4.56 -1.22 13.58
C GLN A 270 -4.45 -2.65 13.02
N ARG A 271 -3.31 -3.01 12.40
CA ARG A 271 -3.05 -4.34 11.81
C ARG A 271 -3.17 -5.51 12.81
N ASN A 272 -3.08 -5.25 14.11
CA ASN A 272 -3.22 -6.24 15.17
C ASN A 272 -4.64 -6.30 15.76
N ASN A 273 -5.57 -5.46 15.28
CA ASN A 273 -6.92 -5.30 15.82
C ASN A 273 -7.97 -5.77 14.77
N PRO A 274 -8.84 -6.76 15.07
CA PRO A 274 -9.83 -7.27 14.12
C PRO A 274 -10.92 -6.24 13.78
N ASP A 275 -11.32 -5.41 14.75
CA ASP A 275 -12.33 -4.36 14.55
C ASP A 275 -11.83 -3.28 13.58
N TRP A 276 -10.53 -3.00 13.54
CA TRP A 276 -9.94 -2.10 12.54
C TRP A 276 -10.16 -2.59 11.10
N PHE A 277 -10.05 -3.90 10.85
CA PHE A 277 -10.38 -4.47 9.54
C PHE A 277 -11.89 -4.43 9.26
N ALA A 278 -12.73 -4.70 10.27
CA ALA A 278 -14.19 -4.66 10.13
C ALA A 278 -14.69 -3.24 9.82
N TRP A 279 -14.17 -2.22 10.51
CA TRP A 279 -14.49 -0.81 10.30
C TRP A 279 -13.93 -0.24 9.00
N ARG A 280 -12.77 -0.71 8.52
CA ARG A 280 -12.26 -0.34 7.18
C ARG A 280 -13.10 -0.89 6.04
N LYS A 281 -13.89 -1.94 6.28
CA LYS A 281 -14.68 -2.61 5.24
C LYS A 281 -15.75 -1.69 4.67
N ASN A 282 -15.89 -1.69 3.34
CA ASN A 282 -16.80 -0.84 2.58
C ASN A 282 -16.52 0.66 2.77
N ARG A 283 -15.28 1.06 3.08
CA ARG A 283 -14.86 2.46 3.17
C ARG A 283 -13.64 2.70 2.29
N ILE A 284 -13.64 3.80 1.54
CA ILE A 284 -12.46 4.27 0.83
C ILE A 284 -11.44 4.69 1.88
N THR A 285 -10.26 4.07 1.86
CA THR A 285 -9.19 4.37 2.81
C THR A 285 -8.09 5.19 2.16
N ALA A 286 -7.43 6.06 2.93
CA ALA A 286 -6.37 6.96 2.44
C ALA A 286 -5.34 6.29 1.51
N SER A 287 -4.93 5.05 1.81
CA SER A 287 -3.93 4.31 1.03
C SER A 287 -4.38 3.89 -0.38
N VAL A 288 -5.69 3.87 -0.67
CA VAL A 288 -6.24 3.57 -2.02
C VAL A 288 -6.82 4.81 -2.72
N ALA A 289 -6.84 5.96 -2.05
CA ALA A 289 -7.48 7.17 -2.54
C ALA A 289 -6.84 7.70 -3.84
N HIS A 290 -5.51 7.63 -3.96
CA HIS A 290 -4.77 8.10 -5.14
C HIS A 290 -5.20 7.37 -6.42
N SER A 291 -5.10 6.03 -6.39
CA SER A 291 -5.35 5.13 -7.52
C SER A 291 -6.82 5.13 -7.93
N ILE A 292 -7.74 5.32 -6.97
CA ILE A 292 -9.16 5.57 -7.24
C ILE A 292 -9.34 6.93 -7.95
N ALA A 293 -8.83 8.02 -7.38
CA ALA A 293 -8.98 9.38 -7.91
C ALA A 293 -8.34 9.56 -9.31
N ARG A 294 -7.34 8.74 -9.65
CA ARG A 294 -6.66 8.74 -10.95
C ARG A 294 -7.15 7.64 -11.91
N SER A 295 -8.02 6.74 -11.44
CA SER A 295 -8.58 5.67 -12.24
C SER A 295 -9.28 6.16 -13.51
N GLY A 296 -9.25 5.34 -14.56
CA GLY A 296 -9.98 5.64 -15.80
C GLY A 296 -11.48 5.80 -15.60
N PHE A 297 -12.07 5.16 -14.58
CA PHE A 297 -13.50 5.23 -14.27
C PHE A 297 -13.93 6.65 -13.85
N VAL A 298 -13.37 7.17 -12.75
CA VAL A 298 -13.76 8.49 -12.22
C VAL A 298 -13.32 9.66 -13.12
N ASN A 299 -12.36 9.43 -14.03
CA ASN A 299 -11.90 10.41 -15.01
C ASN A 299 -12.53 10.21 -16.40
N GLY A 300 -13.63 9.45 -16.52
CA GLY A 300 -14.45 9.34 -17.74
C GLY A 300 -13.83 8.54 -18.90
N LYS A 301 -12.67 7.91 -18.69
CA LYS A 301 -11.95 7.09 -19.69
C LYS A 301 -12.40 5.62 -19.72
N SER A 302 -13.20 5.18 -18.74
CA SER A 302 -13.78 3.84 -18.63
C SER A 302 -15.19 3.92 -18.07
N LYS A 303 -16.10 3.05 -18.55
CA LYS A 303 -17.41 2.83 -17.93
C LYS A 303 -17.39 1.74 -16.85
N THR A 304 -16.29 0.97 -16.76
CA THR A 304 -16.13 -0.15 -15.84
C THR A 304 -15.18 0.23 -14.70
N PRO A 305 -15.57 0.07 -13.43
CA PRO A 305 -14.69 0.32 -12.29
C PRO A 305 -13.63 -0.78 -12.15
N PRO A 306 -12.38 -0.47 -11.76
CA PRO A 306 -11.35 -1.50 -11.57
C PRO A 306 -11.68 -2.45 -10.42
N THR A 307 -11.80 -3.75 -10.73
CA THR A 307 -12.17 -4.81 -9.78
C THR A 307 -11.20 -4.91 -8.59
N SER A 308 -9.92 -4.60 -8.80
CA SER A 308 -8.90 -4.53 -7.75
C SER A 308 -9.19 -3.44 -6.71
N TYR A 309 -9.60 -2.25 -7.15
CA TYR A 309 -9.92 -1.13 -6.27
C TYR A 309 -11.25 -1.37 -5.53
N LEU A 310 -12.23 -1.99 -6.20
CA LEU A 310 -13.45 -2.48 -5.54
C LEU A 310 -13.11 -3.47 -4.42
N ALA A 311 -12.35 -4.53 -4.73
CA ALA A 311 -11.95 -5.54 -3.76
C ALA A 311 -11.15 -4.96 -2.57
N ALA A 312 -10.29 -3.96 -2.82
CA ALA A 312 -9.56 -3.27 -1.76
C ALA A 312 -10.47 -2.47 -0.81
N VAL A 313 -11.53 -1.82 -1.34
CA VAL A 313 -12.51 -1.06 -0.55
C VAL A 313 -13.50 -1.98 0.16
N THR A 314 -13.93 -3.08 -0.46
CA THR A 314 -14.90 -4.03 0.13
C THR A 314 -14.26 -5.01 1.11
N GLY A 315 -12.94 -4.96 1.33
CA GLY A 315 -12.20 -5.87 2.21
C GLY A 315 -12.12 -7.30 1.66
N GLU A 316 -12.14 -7.44 0.33
CA GLU A 316 -12.15 -8.72 -0.41
C GLU A 316 -10.84 -8.94 -1.21
N GLY A 317 -9.91 -7.98 -1.18
CA GLY A 317 -8.57 -8.12 -1.76
C GLY A 317 -7.70 -9.15 -1.04
N PRO A 318 -6.73 -9.77 -1.73
CA PRO A 318 -5.85 -10.78 -1.13
C PRO A 318 -4.99 -10.19 -0.02
N ARG A 319 -4.79 -10.95 1.06
CA ARG A 319 -3.83 -10.61 2.13
C ARG A 319 -2.40 -10.87 1.64
N VAL A 320 -1.77 -9.84 1.07
CA VAL A 320 -0.36 -9.86 0.66
C VAL A 320 0.51 -9.28 1.77
N GLN A 321 1.61 -9.94 2.11
CA GLN A 321 2.66 -9.41 2.97
C GLN A 321 4.00 -9.50 2.25
N THR A 322 4.51 -8.36 1.81
CA THR A 322 5.77 -8.28 1.04
C THR A 322 7.00 -8.22 1.95
N ARG A 323 8.20 -8.41 1.36
CA ARG A 323 9.45 -8.13 2.08
C ARG A 323 9.56 -6.65 2.49
N ALA A 324 9.08 -5.75 1.64
CA ALA A 324 9.06 -4.32 1.91
C ALA A 324 8.10 -3.93 3.05
N MET A 325 6.89 -4.53 3.09
CA MET A 325 5.94 -4.34 4.18
C MET A 325 6.48 -4.87 5.51
N SER A 326 7.06 -6.08 5.50
CA SER A 326 7.65 -6.68 6.69
C SER A 326 8.83 -5.85 7.23
N TRP A 327 9.66 -5.30 6.34
CA TRP A 327 10.72 -4.36 6.71
C TRP A 327 10.17 -3.07 7.34
N GLY A 328 9.12 -2.48 6.74
CA GLY A 328 8.44 -1.30 7.31
C GLY A 328 7.94 -1.56 8.72
N VAL A 329 7.16 -2.64 8.91
CA VAL A 329 6.62 -3.09 10.20
C VAL A 329 7.70 -3.30 11.26
N HIS A 330 8.87 -3.83 10.90
CA HIS A 330 9.98 -4.02 11.84
C HIS A 330 10.68 -2.69 12.23
N MET A 331 10.84 -1.76 11.29
CA MET A 331 11.56 -0.50 11.55
C MET A 331 10.68 0.58 12.19
N GLU A 332 9.37 0.58 11.92
CA GLU A 332 8.34 1.53 12.39
C GLU A 332 8.58 2.07 13.81
N ALA A 333 8.67 1.18 14.80
CA ALA A 333 8.86 1.56 16.20
C ALA A 333 10.24 2.22 16.49
N GLU A 334 11.30 1.87 15.74
CA GLU A 334 12.58 2.58 15.84
C GLU A 334 12.51 3.97 15.18
N VAL A 335 11.89 4.06 14.01
CA VAL A 335 11.72 5.32 13.28
C VAL A 335 10.90 6.31 14.11
N ILE A 336 9.82 5.86 14.77
CA ILE A 336 9.01 6.67 15.70
C ILE A 336 9.85 7.16 16.91
N ARG A 337 10.73 6.32 17.48
CA ARG A 337 11.66 6.73 18.55
C ARG A 337 12.76 7.69 18.08
N ARG A 338 13.17 7.63 16.82
CA ARG A 338 14.14 8.54 16.20
C ARG A 338 13.48 9.88 15.87
N TYR A 339 12.32 9.85 15.25
CA TYR A 339 11.48 11.00 14.94
C TYR A 339 11.16 11.84 16.18
N GLN A 340 10.67 11.24 17.28
CA GLN A 340 10.33 11.97 18.50
C GLN A 340 11.49 12.79 19.06
N ARG A 341 12.73 12.25 19.00
CA ARG A 341 13.94 12.98 19.41
C ARG A 341 14.26 14.14 18.46
N LEU A 342 14.17 13.91 17.15
CA LEU A 342 14.40 14.94 16.13
C LEU A 342 13.39 16.09 16.25
N LYS A 343 12.09 15.79 16.27
CA LYS A 343 11.02 16.81 16.37
C LYS A 343 11.08 17.54 17.71
N SER A 344 11.33 16.84 18.82
CA SER A 344 11.47 17.49 20.13
C SER A 344 12.65 18.48 20.17
N SER A 345 13.78 18.10 19.57
CA SER A 345 14.94 18.99 19.46
C SER A 345 14.68 20.17 18.53
N ALA A 346 13.96 19.97 17.43
CA ALA A 346 13.64 21.01 16.45
C ALA A 346 12.62 22.04 16.96
N LEU A 347 11.70 21.64 17.84
CA LEU A 347 10.71 22.52 18.46
C LEU A 347 11.16 23.14 19.80
N GLY A 348 12.25 22.64 20.40
CA GLY A 348 12.64 23.00 21.78
C GLY A 348 11.67 22.51 22.86
N GLN A 349 10.73 21.62 22.50
CA GLN A 349 9.62 21.16 23.33
C GLN A 349 9.44 19.64 23.15
N GLN A 350 9.22 18.91 24.24
CA GLN A 350 9.07 17.45 24.16
C GLN A 350 7.73 17.06 23.51
N VAL A 351 7.80 16.29 22.43
CA VAL A 351 6.62 15.67 21.80
C VAL A 351 6.57 14.17 22.07
N CYS A 352 5.37 13.62 22.10
CA CYS A 352 5.11 12.19 22.11
C CYS A 352 4.31 11.80 20.86
N VAL A 353 4.60 10.63 20.29
CA VAL A 353 3.76 9.99 19.29
C VAL A 353 2.80 9.05 20.02
N ARG A 354 1.51 9.12 19.67
CA ARG A 354 0.46 8.24 20.18
C ARG A 354 -0.06 7.35 19.06
N ASP A 355 -0.16 6.06 19.36
CA ASP A 355 -0.87 5.09 18.53
C ASP A 355 -2.34 5.51 18.38
N CYS A 356 -2.88 5.35 17.17
CA CYS A 356 -4.27 5.68 16.83
C CYS A 356 -4.93 4.57 15.99
N GLY A 357 -6.25 4.60 15.90
CA GLY A 357 -7.06 3.65 15.15
C GLY A 357 -7.47 4.15 13.77
N LEU A 358 -8.73 3.92 13.42
CA LEU A 358 -9.37 4.37 12.19
C LEU A 358 -10.19 5.64 12.47
N PHE A 359 -9.80 6.74 11.84
CA PHE A 359 -10.61 7.94 11.73
C PHE A 359 -11.60 7.79 10.58
N VAL A 360 -12.88 8.02 10.83
CA VAL A 360 -13.95 8.02 9.82
C VAL A 360 -14.48 9.45 9.69
N ASP A 361 -14.67 9.94 8.46
CA ASP A 361 -15.21 11.29 8.24
C ASP A 361 -16.71 11.32 8.66
N PRO A 362 -17.10 12.12 9.68
CA PRO A 362 -18.49 12.14 10.15
C PRO A 362 -19.47 12.73 9.12
N ARG A 363 -18.98 13.52 8.14
CA ARG A 363 -19.77 14.06 7.02
C ARG A 363 -19.75 13.17 5.78
N ARG A 364 -18.80 12.25 5.68
CA ARG A 364 -18.66 11.25 4.59
C ARG A 364 -18.28 9.89 5.19
N PRO A 365 -19.19 9.16 5.87
CA PRO A 365 -18.87 7.94 6.61
C PRO A 365 -18.31 6.78 5.78
N TRP A 366 -18.32 6.93 4.45
CA TRP A 366 -17.68 6.07 3.46
C TRP A 366 -16.18 6.33 3.27
N LEU A 367 -15.62 7.37 3.90
CA LEU A 367 -14.20 7.75 3.83
C LEU A 367 -13.54 7.57 5.20
N ALA A 368 -12.34 6.98 5.21
CA ALA A 368 -11.58 6.76 6.45
C ALA A 368 -10.06 6.79 6.26
N ALA A 369 -9.31 6.96 7.35
CA ALA A 369 -7.86 6.83 7.35
C ALA A 369 -7.30 6.38 8.70
N SER A 370 -6.10 5.81 8.66
CA SER A 370 -5.22 5.68 9.82
C SER A 370 -3.90 6.35 9.47
N PRO A 371 -3.46 7.37 10.22
CA PRO A 371 -2.04 7.75 10.30
C PRO A 371 -1.22 6.63 10.99
N ASP A 372 0.10 6.67 10.82
CA ASP A 372 1.02 5.80 11.58
C ASP A 372 1.18 6.30 13.03
N GLY A 373 0.72 7.51 13.33
CA GLY A 373 0.51 8.00 14.70
C GLY A 373 -0.02 9.44 14.75
N ILE A 374 -0.42 9.88 15.94
CA ILE A 374 -0.73 11.29 16.22
C ILE A 374 0.38 11.89 17.08
N VAL A 375 0.94 13.02 16.65
CA VAL A 375 1.98 13.74 17.39
C VAL A 375 1.31 14.70 18.36
N THR A 376 1.67 14.59 19.63
CA THR A 376 1.13 15.39 20.73
C THR A 376 2.21 16.11 21.52
N ASP A 377 1.93 17.30 22.04
CA ASP A 377 2.76 17.90 23.09
C ASP A 377 2.73 17.03 24.35
N ARG A 378 3.91 16.71 24.91
CA ARG A 378 4.03 15.87 26.10
C ARG A 378 3.47 16.55 27.36
N ARG A 379 3.40 17.88 27.42
CA ARG A 379 2.93 18.61 28.62
C ARG A 379 1.41 18.72 28.70
N SER A 380 0.77 19.13 27.63
CA SER A 380 -0.68 19.36 27.56
C SER A 380 -1.49 18.18 27.01
N GLY A 381 -0.84 17.26 26.30
CA GLY A 381 -1.51 16.21 25.52
C GLY A 381 -2.19 16.71 24.25
N GLN A 382 -2.08 18.01 23.92
CA GLN A 382 -2.66 18.61 22.72
C GLN A 382 -2.13 17.93 21.45
N TRP A 383 -3.03 17.65 20.51
CA TRP A 383 -2.68 17.13 19.19
C TRP A 383 -2.07 18.24 18.34
N LEU A 384 -0.92 17.96 17.74
CA LEU A 384 -0.14 18.91 16.93
C LEU A 384 -0.32 18.62 15.44
N LEU A 385 -0.02 17.38 15.02
CA LEU A 385 0.02 16.97 13.61
C LEU A 385 -0.05 15.44 13.46
N CYS A 386 -0.40 14.98 12.25
CA CYS A 386 -0.34 13.56 11.89
C CYS A 386 1.12 13.09 11.68
N LEU A 387 1.39 11.82 11.93
CA LEU A 387 2.64 11.17 11.56
C LEU A 387 2.38 10.11 10.47
N GLU A 388 3.23 10.12 9.43
CA GLU A 388 3.30 9.09 8.40
C GLU A 388 4.75 8.61 8.28
N VAL A 389 4.98 7.30 8.24
CA VAL A 389 6.31 6.66 8.31
C VAL A 389 6.52 5.73 7.13
N LYS A 390 7.47 6.08 6.25
CA LYS A 390 7.80 5.27 5.06
C LYS A 390 9.25 4.78 5.12
N CYS A 391 9.42 3.46 5.03
CA CYS A 391 10.71 2.78 4.99
C CYS A 391 10.97 2.18 3.59
N PRO A 392 11.34 2.99 2.58
CA PRO A 392 11.44 2.55 1.18
C PRO A 392 12.50 1.46 0.98
N TYR A 393 12.05 0.19 0.92
CA TYR A 393 12.93 -0.98 0.89
C TYR A 393 13.95 -0.98 -0.27
N LYS A 394 13.56 -0.46 -1.46
CA LYS A 394 14.42 -0.25 -2.63
C LYS A 394 15.67 0.60 -2.30
N HIS A 395 15.50 1.64 -1.48
CA HIS A 395 16.54 2.64 -1.16
C HIS A 395 17.08 2.51 0.27
N ARG A 396 16.73 1.46 1.01
CA ARG A 396 17.03 1.30 2.45
C ARG A 396 18.50 1.42 2.85
N HIS A 397 19.47 1.23 1.94
CA HIS A 397 20.91 1.36 2.19
C HIS A 397 21.54 2.66 1.65
N ARG A 398 20.74 3.53 1.01
CA ARG A 398 21.15 4.79 0.37
C ARG A 398 20.80 5.99 1.24
N ARG A 399 21.30 7.19 0.91
CA ARG A 399 20.78 8.44 1.46
C ARG A 399 19.52 8.86 0.71
N VAL A 400 18.72 9.72 1.32
CA VAL A 400 17.47 10.24 0.74
C VAL A 400 17.78 11.17 -0.44
N GLU A 401 18.85 11.96 -0.34
CA GLU A 401 19.36 12.80 -1.43
C GLU A 401 19.71 12.01 -2.70
N ASP A 402 20.43 10.89 -2.57
CA ASP A 402 20.82 10.04 -3.70
C ASP A 402 19.58 9.46 -4.39
N ALA A 403 18.61 8.98 -3.59
CA ALA A 403 17.34 8.47 -4.10
C ALA A 403 16.49 9.55 -4.79
N CYS A 404 16.47 10.79 -4.27
CA CYS A 404 15.80 11.94 -4.89
C CYS A 404 16.37 12.30 -6.27
N ARG A 405 17.68 12.09 -6.49
CA ARG A 405 18.37 12.44 -7.76
C ARG A 405 18.26 11.34 -8.82
N GLU A 406 18.38 10.09 -8.42
CA GLU A 406 18.55 8.97 -9.36
C GLU A 406 17.25 8.18 -9.63
N ASP A 407 16.21 8.33 -8.81
CA ASP A 407 14.94 7.62 -8.99
C ASP A 407 13.77 8.62 -9.18
N PRO A 408 13.34 8.89 -10.43
CA PRO A 408 12.21 9.77 -10.72
C PRO A 408 10.91 9.36 -10.03
N ALA A 409 10.72 8.07 -9.74
CA ALA A 409 9.54 7.54 -9.06
C ALA A 409 9.60 7.68 -7.52
N PHE A 410 10.77 8.03 -6.94
CA PHE A 410 10.91 8.20 -5.50
C PHE A 410 10.00 9.31 -4.96
N CYS A 411 9.39 9.09 -3.79
CA CYS A 411 8.34 9.99 -3.27
C CYS A 411 8.80 11.44 -3.00
N LEU A 412 10.06 11.64 -2.60
CA LEU A 412 10.62 12.96 -2.32
C LEU A 412 11.38 13.52 -3.53
N GLN A 413 11.55 14.84 -3.52
CA GLN A 413 12.49 15.57 -4.37
C GLN A 413 13.20 16.65 -3.55
N LEU A 414 14.34 17.13 -4.06
CA LEU A 414 15.04 18.27 -3.48
C LEU A 414 14.26 19.57 -3.70
N ASN A 415 14.34 20.46 -2.71
CA ASN A 415 14.04 21.87 -2.84
C ASN A 415 15.37 22.60 -3.02
N GLU A 416 15.79 22.80 -4.28
CA GLU A 416 17.07 23.41 -4.65
C GLU A 416 17.24 24.84 -4.12
N GLU A 417 16.14 25.57 -3.92
CA GLU A 417 16.17 26.94 -3.39
C GLU A 417 16.46 26.91 -1.88
N ALA A 418 15.65 26.19 -1.10
CA ALA A 418 15.86 26.07 0.34
C ALA A 418 17.16 25.32 0.70
N THR A 419 17.63 24.41 -0.16
CA THR A 419 18.93 23.74 -0.02
C THR A 419 20.08 24.74 -0.17
N ARG A 420 19.99 25.65 -1.14
CA ARG A 420 20.96 26.75 -1.33
C ARG A 420 20.96 27.74 -0.16
N GLU A 421 19.78 28.09 0.34
CA GLU A 421 19.60 28.96 1.51
C GLU A 421 20.16 28.33 2.80
N ARG A 422 20.04 27.01 2.97
CA ARG A 422 20.69 26.25 4.06
C ARG A 422 22.17 25.92 3.79
N GLY A 423 22.85 26.65 2.91
CA GLY A 423 24.28 26.49 2.67
C GLY A 423 24.68 25.13 2.09
N GLY A 424 23.79 24.49 1.33
CA GLY A 424 24.00 23.19 0.71
C GLY A 424 23.47 21.99 1.51
N ILE A 425 22.91 22.19 2.71
CA ILE A 425 22.24 21.11 3.45
C ILE A 425 20.92 20.74 2.73
N PRO A 426 20.72 19.47 2.31
CA PRO A 426 19.54 19.06 1.57
C PRO A 426 18.22 19.40 2.28
N VAL A 427 17.32 20.04 1.55
CA VAL A 427 15.92 20.24 1.96
C VAL A 427 15.03 19.41 1.04
N TYR A 428 14.18 18.56 1.61
CA TYR A 428 13.29 17.68 0.86
C TYR A 428 11.85 18.20 0.86
N ARG A 429 11.12 17.93 -0.23
CA ARG A 429 9.67 18.10 -0.33
C ARG A 429 9.02 16.85 -0.93
N LEU A 430 7.81 16.53 -0.49
CA LEU A 430 7.00 15.46 -1.07
C LEU A 430 6.50 15.89 -2.45
N LYS A 431 6.56 14.98 -3.44
CA LYS A 431 5.96 15.20 -4.76
C LYS A 431 4.44 15.19 -4.63
N THR A 432 3.77 16.28 -5.00
CA THR A 432 2.30 16.41 -4.95
C THR A 432 1.58 15.41 -5.87
N SER A 433 2.27 14.92 -6.90
CA SER A 433 1.82 13.87 -7.81
C SER A 433 1.99 12.44 -7.29
N HIS A 434 2.61 12.22 -6.13
CA HIS A 434 2.89 10.88 -5.59
C HIS A 434 1.77 10.40 -4.65
N SER A 435 1.50 9.09 -4.63
CA SER A 435 0.40 8.47 -3.86
C SER A 435 0.36 8.86 -2.38
N TYR A 436 1.52 8.88 -1.72
CA TYR A 436 1.65 9.32 -0.32
C TYR A 436 1.15 10.76 -0.07
N TYR A 437 1.20 11.68 -1.05
CA TYR A 437 0.64 13.02 -0.87
C TYR A 437 -0.88 12.94 -0.75
N THR A 438 -1.56 12.23 -1.66
CA THR A 438 -3.02 12.02 -1.58
C THR A 438 -3.41 11.22 -0.34
N GLN A 439 -2.59 10.25 0.11
CA GLN A 439 -2.79 9.54 1.37
C GLN A 439 -2.80 10.51 2.56
N ILE A 440 -1.80 11.39 2.65
CA ILE A 440 -1.68 12.37 3.73
C ILE A 440 -2.82 13.41 3.68
N GLN A 441 -3.19 13.90 2.49
CA GLN A 441 -4.35 14.81 2.36
C GLN A 441 -5.64 14.16 2.87
N CYS A 442 -5.86 12.87 2.61
CA CYS A 442 -6.98 12.12 3.18
C CYS A 442 -6.89 11.98 4.71
N GLN A 443 -5.71 11.65 5.25
CA GLN A 443 -5.49 11.58 6.71
C GLN A 443 -5.78 12.93 7.41
N LEU A 444 -5.35 14.05 6.83
CA LEU A 444 -5.63 15.38 7.33
C LEU A 444 -7.13 15.73 7.25
N ALA A 445 -7.77 15.41 6.13
CA ALA A 445 -9.20 15.63 5.94
C ALA A 445 -10.08 14.89 6.97
N VAL A 446 -9.76 13.64 7.31
CA VAL A 446 -10.57 12.85 8.26
C VAL A 446 -10.22 13.07 9.75
N THR A 447 -8.98 13.49 10.05
CA THR A 447 -8.57 13.84 11.44
C THR A 447 -8.93 15.28 11.80
N GLY A 448 -9.13 16.16 10.80
CA GLY A 448 -9.29 17.60 11.01
C GLY A 448 -8.00 18.34 11.38
N LEU A 449 -6.85 17.67 11.34
CA LEU A 449 -5.53 18.29 11.53
C LEU A 449 -5.08 19.03 10.25
N ARG A 450 -4.28 20.08 10.43
CA ARG A 450 -3.81 20.95 9.33
C ARG A 450 -2.47 20.54 8.74
N GLU A 451 -1.69 19.76 9.46
CA GLU A 451 -0.31 19.41 9.13
C GLU A 451 -0.02 17.94 9.46
N ALA A 452 0.90 17.35 8.69
CA ALA A 452 1.52 16.05 8.95
C ALA A 452 3.05 16.15 8.79
N ASP A 453 3.79 15.34 9.52
CA ASP A 453 5.18 15.02 9.18
C ASP A 453 5.23 13.67 8.45
N LEU A 454 5.70 13.67 7.21
CA LEU A 454 6.16 12.46 6.53
C LEU A 454 7.61 12.18 6.93
N VAL A 455 7.85 11.04 7.57
CA VAL A 455 9.19 10.54 7.90
C VAL A 455 9.60 9.49 6.88
N VAL A 456 10.67 9.77 6.11
CA VAL A 456 11.26 8.80 5.18
C VAL A 456 12.58 8.30 5.76
N PHE A 457 12.62 7.00 6.08
CA PHE A 457 13.74 6.38 6.77
C PHE A 457 14.56 5.44 5.86
N THR A 458 15.87 5.59 5.91
CA THR A 458 16.85 4.61 5.43
C THR A 458 17.87 4.30 6.52
N LEU A 459 18.68 3.26 6.33
CA LEU A 459 19.81 2.92 7.21
C LEU A 459 20.99 3.91 7.10
N LYS A 460 20.83 5.01 6.34
CA LYS A 460 21.78 6.13 6.27
C LYS A 460 21.20 7.44 6.82
N GLU A 461 19.89 7.64 6.73
CA GLU A 461 19.27 8.95 6.91
C GLU A 461 17.82 8.85 7.41
N THR A 462 17.32 9.94 8.01
CA THR A 462 15.91 10.07 8.39
C THR A 462 15.44 11.46 8.00
N ALA A 463 14.85 11.55 6.82
CA ALA A 463 14.23 12.79 6.36
C ALA A 463 12.89 12.97 7.06
N VAL A 464 12.61 14.20 7.50
CA VAL A 464 11.30 14.61 8.02
C VAL A 464 10.80 15.74 7.14
N VAL A 465 9.63 15.56 6.54
CA VAL A 465 9.05 16.47 5.54
C VAL A 465 7.66 16.86 6.00
N MET A 466 7.49 18.14 6.31
CA MET A 466 6.20 18.71 6.67
C MET A 466 5.29 18.77 5.44
N VAL A 467 4.03 18.35 5.61
CA VAL A 467 2.98 18.37 4.58
C VAL A 467 1.76 19.08 5.16
N THR A 468 1.38 20.20 4.56
CA THR A 468 0.20 20.98 4.93
C THR A 468 -1.05 20.49 4.19
N PHE A 469 -2.23 20.67 4.78
CA PHE A 469 -3.49 20.38 4.11
C PHE A 469 -3.70 21.31 2.89
N ASP A 470 -4.07 20.74 1.75
CA ASP A 470 -4.37 21.42 0.49
C ASP A 470 -5.87 21.30 0.18
N PRO A 471 -6.68 22.36 0.46
CA PRO A 471 -8.13 22.30 0.29
C PRO A 471 -8.58 22.32 -1.18
N GLU A 472 -7.73 22.76 -2.11
CA GLU A 472 -8.09 22.81 -3.54
C GLU A 472 -7.85 21.45 -4.20
N LEU A 473 -6.68 20.83 -3.96
CA LEU A 473 -6.40 19.47 -4.42
C LEU A 473 -7.31 18.45 -3.74
N TRP A 474 -7.59 18.63 -2.44
CA TRP A 474 -8.48 17.71 -1.72
C TRP A 474 -9.92 17.78 -2.23
N GLU A 475 -10.40 18.95 -2.66
CA GLU A 475 -11.75 19.11 -3.24
C GLU A 475 -11.91 18.30 -4.54
N GLU A 476 -10.96 18.43 -5.49
CA GLU A 476 -10.96 17.61 -6.71
C GLU A 476 -10.84 16.12 -6.38
N THR A 477 -10.00 15.78 -5.40
CA THR A 477 -9.77 14.39 -4.96
C THR A 477 -11.07 13.78 -4.42
N VAL A 478 -11.68 14.40 -3.40
CA VAL A 478 -12.83 13.82 -2.69
C VAL A 478 -14.07 13.72 -3.57
N SER A 479 -14.26 14.66 -4.51
CA SER A 479 -15.30 14.58 -5.52
C SER A 479 -15.17 13.30 -6.38
N LYS A 480 -13.95 12.95 -6.78
CA LYS A 480 -13.67 11.70 -7.53
C LYS A 480 -13.81 10.45 -6.67
N LEU A 481 -13.46 10.50 -5.38
CA LEU A 481 -13.72 9.39 -4.46
C LEU A 481 -15.21 9.15 -4.26
N GLU A 482 -16.02 10.21 -4.17
CA GLU A 482 -17.47 10.12 -4.03
C GLU A 482 -18.12 9.47 -5.27
N VAL A 483 -17.68 9.86 -6.48
CA VAL A 483 -18.09 9.21 -7.74
C VAL A 483 -17.79 7.70 -7.70
N PHE A 484 -16.57 7.30 -7.30
CA PHE A 484 -16.24 5.87 -7.18
C PHE A 484 -17.11 5.16 -6.14
N TYR A 485 -17.35 5.80 -4.99
CA TYR A 485 -18.14 5.20 -3.93
C TYR A 485 -19.61 5.00 -4.34
N ARG A 486 -20.23 6.04 -4.89
CA ARG A 486 -21.62 6.05 -5.33
C ARG A 486 -21.86 5.11 -6.50
N ASP A 487 -21.01 5.17 -7.52
CA ASP A 487 -21.29 4.58 -8.83
C ASP A 487 -20.61 3.20 -9.02
N ALA A 488 -19.74 2.78 -8.10
CA ALA A 488 -19.11 1.46 -8.12
C ALA A 488 -19.24 0.68 -6.80
N VAL A 489 -18.89 1.28 -5.64
CA VAL A 489 -18.86 0.56 -4.35
C VAL A 489 -20.27 0.24 -3.85
N LEU A 490 -21.18 1.22 -3.80
CA LEU A 490 -22.55 1.01 -3.31
C LEU A 490 -23.34 -0.04 -4.13
N PRO A 491 -23.32 -0.05 -5.47
CA PRO A 491 -23.96 -1.11 -6.26
C PRO A 491 -23.40 -2.51 -5.93
N HIS A 492 -22.08 -2.67 -5.86
CA HIS A 492 -21.43 -3.96 -5.55
C HIS A 492 -21.77 -4.47 -4.15
N VAL A 493 -21.77 -3.59 -3.15
CA VAL A 493 -22.13 -3.96 -1.77
C VAL A 493 -23.62 -4.33 -1.68
N ARG A 494 -24.51 -3.56 -2.31
CA ARG A 494 -25.96 -3.85 -2.35
C ARG A 494 -26.25 -5.19 -3.03
N GLN A 495 -25.60 -5.47 -4.17
CA GLN A 495 -25.71 -6.75 -4.87
C GLN A 495 -25.25 -7.93 -3.98
N LYS A 496 -24.14 -7.79 -3.26
CA LYS A 496 -23.64 -8.83 -2.36
C LYS A 496 -24.50 -9.04 -1.12
N MET A 497 -25.15 -7.99 -0.60
CA MET A 497 -26.15 -8.12 0.46
C MET A 497 -27.37 -8.92 -0.03
N GLN A 498 -27.86 -8.64 -1.24
CA GLN A 498 -28.97 -9.39 -1.86
C GLN A 498 -28.62 -10.86 -2.11
N GLN A 499 -27.43 -11.14 -2.66
CA GLN A 499 -26.93 -12.52 -2.89
C GLN A 499 -26.84 -13.32 -1.59
N ARG A 500 -26.36 -12.70 -0.50
CA ARG A 500 -26.28 -13.33 0.83
C ARG A 500 -27.66 -13.60 1.43
N ALA A 501 -28.60 -12.66 1.29
CA ALA A 501 -29.97 -12.84 1.75
C ALA A 501 -30.69 -13.97 0.99
N ALA A 502 -30.47 -14.08 -0.32
CA ALA A 502 -31.01 -15.18 -1.14
C ALA A 502 -30.43 -16.54 -0.71
N ALA A 503 -29.11 -16.65 -0.55
CA ALA A 503 -28.45 -17.90 -0.14
C ALA A 503 -28.83 -18.35 1.29
N ALA A 504 -29.15 -17.41 2.20
CA ALA A 504 -29.67 -17.71 3.53
C ALA A 504 -31.19 -18.00 3.55
N GLY A 505 -31.90 -17.78 2.44
CA GLY A 505 -33.33 -18.00 2.30
C GLY A 505 -33.71 -19.35 1.66
N THR A 506 -32.76 -20.05 1.04
CA THR A 506 -32.93 -21.43 0.57
C THR A 506 -32.79 -22.42 1.72
N PRO A 507 -33.81 -23.26 2.00
CA PRO A 507 -33.63 -24.46 2.81
C PRO A 507 -32.67 -25.44 2.10
N GLU A 508 -31.93 -26.24 2.86
CA GLU A 508 -31.31 -27.46 2.30
C GLU A 508 -32.40 -28.50 1.94
N PRO A 509 -32.18 -29.31 0.89
CA PRO A 509 -33.15 -30.29 0.38
C PRO A 509 -33.23 -31.58 1.21
#